data_AF-A0A1Q7JRE8-F1
#
_entry.id   AF-A0A1Q7JRE8-F1
#
_cell.length_a   1.000
_cell.length_b   1.000
_cell.length_c   1.000
_cell.angle_alpha   90.00
_cell.angle_beta   90.00
_cell.angle_gamma   90.00
#
_symmetry.space_group_name_H-M   'P 1'
#
loop_
_entity.id
_entity.type
_entity.pdbx_description
1 polymer ?
#
loop_
_entity_poly.entity_id
_entity_poly.type
_entity_poly.pdbx_seq_one_letter_code
_entity_poly.pdbx_strand_id
1 'polypeptide(L)' 'MTQEEALAEAVRRWGASGTIRFRPSPPGRTHRGRLARYCCTVGNGIAGSFYSVEGQGNTWREAFADARPR' A
#
# COMPACT_ATOMS: atom_id res chain seq x y z
N MET A 1 -8.76 10.30 1.75
CA MET A 1 -7.37 10.08 1.36
C MET A 1 -7.40 9.65 -0.09
N THR A 2 -6.99 10.54 -0.97
CA THR A 2 -6.86 10.29 -2.42
C THR A 2 -5.56 9.55 -2.72
N GLN A 3 -5.39 9.12 -3.97
CA GLN A 3 -4.15 8.46 -4.41
C GLN A 3 -2.94 9.42 -4.33
N GLU A 4 -3.12 10.70 -4.67
CA GLU A 4 -2.06 11.72 -4.57
C GLU A 4 -1.66 11.99 -3.11
N GLU A 5 -2.65 12.14 -2.23
CA GLU A 5 -2.40 12.30 -0.78
C GLU A 5 -1.69 11.08 -0.19
N ALA A 6 -2.08 9.88 -0.63
CA ALA A 6 -1.42 8.64 -0.22
C ALA A 6 0.03 8.59 -0.71
N LEU A 7 0.31 9.00 -1.94
CA LEU A 7 1.68 9.01 -2.44
C LEU A 7 2.54 10.03 -1.70
N ALA A 8 2.01 11.24 -1.46
CA ALA A 8 2.69 12.26 -0.67
C ALA A 8 2.99 11.78 0.74
N GLU A 9 2.05 11.09 1.39
CA GLU A 9 2.23 10.51 2.73
C GLU A 9 3.26 9.37 2.73
N ALA A 10 3.26 8.52 1.71
CA ALA A 10 4.26 7.47 1.55
C ALA A 10 5.67 8.06 1.38
N VAL A 11 5.81 9.12 0.56
CA VAL A 11 7.08 9.83 0.38
C VAL A 11 7.51 10.54 1.66
N ARG A 12 6.56 11.10 2.43
CA ARG A 12 6.85 11.73 3.73
C ARG A 12 7.37 10.72 4.76
N ARG A 13 6.88 9.47 4.74
CA ARG A 13 7.27 8.43 5.71
C ARG A 13 8.51 7.62 5.31
N TRP A 14 8.69 7.35 4.02
CA TRP A 14 9.74 6.46 3.51
C TRP A 14 10.69 7.12 2.50
N GLY A 15 10.60 8.44 2.32
CA GLY A 15 11.42 9.20 1.38
C GLY A 15 11.04 8.94 -0.07
N ALA A 16 11.96 9.22 -1.00
CA ALA A 16 11.73 9.04 -2.45
C ALA A 16 11.37 7.60 -2.88
N SER A 17 11.47 6.63 -1.97
CA SER A 17 11.11 5.23 -2.18
C SER A 17 9.69 4.89 -1.68
N GLY A 18 8.93 5.86 -1.19
CA GLY A 18 7.53 5.68 -0.81
C GLY A 18 6.68 5.27 -2.01
N THR A 19 6.05 4.10 -1.93
CA THR A 19 5.24 3.55 -3.01
C THR A 19 3.85 3.17 -2.53
N ILE A 20 2.86 3.39 -3.40
CA ILE A 20 1.47 3.04 -3.15
C ILE A 20 0.94 2.18 -4.28
N ARG A 21 0.09 1.22 -3.94
CA ARG A 21 -0.54 0.31 -4.89
C ARG A 21 -2.02 0.20 -4.62
N PHE A 22 -2.81 0.53 -5.63
CA PHE A 22 -4.22 0.21 -5.64
C PHE A 22 -4.42 -1.04 -6.49
N ARG A 23 -5.01 -2.08 -5.92
CA ARG A 23 -5.49 -3.25 -6.65
C ARG A 23 -6.98 -3.38 -6.40
N PRO A 24 -7.86 -3.12 -7.38
CA PRO A 24 -9.26 -3.47 -7.23
C PRO A 24 -9.37 -4.98 -7.04
N SER A 25 -10.17 -5.40 -6.06
CA SER A 25 -10.40 -6.83 -5.79
C SER A 25 -10.98 -7.48 -7.05
N PRO A 26 -10.31 -8.46 -7.68
CA PRO A 26 -10.84 -9.08 -8.89
C PRO A 26 -12.16 -9.80 -8.57
N PRO A 27 -13.21 -9.62 -9.38
CA PRO A 27 -14.42 -10.40 -9.22
C PRO A 27 -14.09 -11.87 -9.48
N GLY A 28 -14.23 -12.72 -8.46
CA GLY A 28 -14.22 -14.18 -8.64
C GLY A 28 -12.92 -14.94 -8.34
N ARG A 29 -11.89 -14.35 -7.72
CA ARG A 29 -10.74 -15.12 -7.22
C ARG A 29 -10.82 -15.36 -5.71
N THR A 30 -10.75 -16.63 -5.32
CA THR A 30 -10.44 -17.13 -3.98
C THR A 30 -9.01 -16.72 -3.59
N HIS A 31 -8.84 -15.44 -3.31
CA HIS A 31 -7.56 -14.85 -2.99
C HIS A 31 -7.10 -15.32 -1.59
N ARG A 32 -6.26 -16.36 -1.56
CA ARG A 32 -5.57 -16.80 -0.34
C ARG A 32 -4.33 -15.92 -0.12
N GLY A 33 -4.31 -15.19 1.00
CA GLY A 33 -3.18 -14.37 1.43
C GLY A 33 -3.58 -12.93 1.77
N ARG A 34 -2.92 -12.32 2.77
CA ARG A 34 -3.23 -10.97 3.30
C ARG A 34 -3.22 -9.89 2.20
N LEU A 35 -2.24 -9.96 1.29
CA LEU A 35 -2.05 -9.03 0.16
C LEU A 35 -3.17 -9.02 -0.86
N ALA A 36 -3.91 -10.12 -0.94
CA ALA A 36 -4.96 -10.28 -1.92
C ALA A 36 -6.35 -10.04 -1.33
N ARG A 37 -6.42 -9.68 -0.02
CA ARG A 37 -7.65 -9.32 0.69
C ARG A 37 -7.96 -7.82 0.64
N TYR A 38 -6.93 -7.00 0.45
CA TYR A 38 -7.01 -5.56 0.63
C TYR A 38 -6.79 -4.81 -0.68
N CYS A 39 -7.58 -3.76 -0.90
CA CYS A 39 -7.53 -2.98 -2.14
C CYS A 39 -6.35 -2.00 -2.18
N CYS A 40 -5.90 -1.53 -1.02
CA CYS A 40 -4.85 -0.54 -0.87
C CYS A 40 -3.63 -1.17 -0.20
N THR A 41 -2.46 -0.94 -0.79
CA THR A 41 -1.17 -1.42 -0.27
C THR A 41 -0.19 -0.25 -0.25
N VAL A 42 0.48 -0.02 0.86
CA VAL A 42 1.54 1.00 0.99
C VAL A 42 2.85 0.33 1.33
N GLY A 43 3.95 0.87 0.85
CA GLY A 43 5.25 0.27 1.09
C GLY A 43 6.41 1.16 0.73
N ASN A 44 7.59 0.55 0.85
CA ASN A 44 8.84 1.11 0.37
C ASN A 44 9.32 0.25 -0.81
N GLY A 45 9.61 0.91 -1.93
CA GLY A 45 10.14 0.30 -3.14
C GLY A 45 11.11 1.24 -3.85
N ILE A 46 12.23 0.69 -4.30
CA ILE A 46 13.16 1.41 -5.18
C ILE A 46 12.80 1.05 -6.63
N ALA A 47 12.72 2.06 -7.49
CA ALA A 47 12.65 1.92 -8.96
C ALA A 47 11.57 0.92 -9.46
N GLY A 48 10.32 1.09 -9.01
CA GLY A 48 9.18 0.33 -9.54
C GLY A 48 9.02 -1.09 -8.97
N SER A 49 9.87 -1.50 -8.02
CA SER A 49 9.80 -2.81 -7.40
C SER A 49 9.25 -2.75 -5.97
N PHE A 50 8.13 -3.42 -5.72
CA PHE A 50 7.50 -3.55 -4.39
C PHE A 50 8.22 -4.64 -3.59
N TYR A 51 9.41 -4.35 -3.06
CA TYR A 51 10.17 -5.32 -2.26
C TYR A 51 9.60 -5.52 -0.86
N SER A 52 8.99 -4.49 -0.26
CA SER A 52 8.42 -4.59 1.09
C SER A 52 7.12 -3.81 1.20
N VAL A 53 6.07 -4.54 1.55
CA VAL A 53 4.78 -3.96 1.88
C VAL A 53 4.81 -3.60 3.35
N GLU A 54 4.76 -2.30 3.62
CA GLU A 54 4.78 -1.75 4.97
C GLU A 54 3.39 -1.87 5.59
N GLY A 55 2.31 -1.65 4.83
CA GLY A 55 0.94 -1.77 5.34
C GLY A 55 -0.13 -1.99 4.28
N GLN A 56 -1.29 -2.50 4.72
CA GLN A 56 -2.37 -2.96 3.85
C GLN A 56 -3.74 -2.63 4.42
N GLY A 57 -4.71 -2.30 3.56
CA GLY A 57 -6.07 -1.98 4.00
C GLY A 57 -7.06 -1.85 2.84
N ASN A 58 -8.35 -1.79 3.15
CA ASN A 58 -9.37 -1.49 2.13
C ASN A 58 -9.38 -0.02 1.74
N THR A 59 -8.81 0.83 2.60
CA THR A 59 -8.57 2.25 2.34
C THR A 59 -7.10 2.61 2.52
N TRP A 60 -6.67 3.72 1.93
CA TRP A 60 -5.32 4.24 2.12
C TRP A 60 -5.00 4.53 3.59
N ARG A 61 -5.96 5.08 4.36
CA ARG A 61 -5.77 5.34 5.80
C ARG A 61 -5.50 4.06 6.58
N GLU A 62 -6.27 3.01 6.31
CA GLU A 62 -6.06 1.70 6.95
C GLU A 62 -4.69 1.13 6.59
N ALA A 63 -4.28 1.24 5.32
CA ALA A 63 -2.96 0.79 4.90
C ALA A 63 -1.82 1.55 5.60
N PHE A 64 -1.96 2.88 5.79
CA PHE A 64 -1.00 3.68 6.56
C PHE A 64 -1.05 3.46 8.07
N ALA A 65 -2.19 3.03 8.61
CA ALA A 65 -2.32 2.68 10.02
C ALA A 65 -1.73 1.30 10.32
N ASP A 66 -1.87 0.35 9.39
CA ASP A 66 -1.21 -0.96 9.44
C ASP A 66 0.30 -0.85 9.28
N ALA A 67 0.75 0.13 8.50
CA ALA A 67 2.16 0.43 8.32
C ALA A 67 2.80 0.94 9.62
N ARG A 68 3.52 0.04 10.31
CA ARG A 68 4.21 0.39 11.56
C ARG A 68 5.32 1.39 11.27
N PRO A 69 5.41 2.51 12.03
CA PRO A 69 6.60 3.35 12.00
C PRO A 69 7.77 2.54 12.57
N ARG A 70 8.90 2.53 11.85
CA ARG A 70 10.19 2.11 12.42
C ARG A 70 10.87 3.30 13.06
#